data_AF-A0A1I4DGQ9-F1
#
_entry.id   AF-A0A1I4DGQ9-F1
#
_cell.length_a   1.000
_cell.length_b   1.000
_cell.length_c   1.000
_cell.angle_alpha   90.00
_cell.angle_beta   90.00
_cell.angle_gamma   90.00
#
_symmetry.space_group_name_H-M   'P 1'
#
loop_
_entity.id
_entity.type
_entity.pdbx_description
1 polymer ?
#
loop_
_entity_poly.entity_id
_entity_poly.type
_entity_poly.pdbx_seq_one_letter_code
_entity_poly.pdbx_strand_id
1 'polypeptide(L)'
;MFRILILALAMVAVAFPATADQGRNGKSWRELVTEQGYLPGHGRGRTGPPRVAPPVVVAPSFGNSRTRQSLPATCIDDIETRDGWRRIYDRDCLADWGTDTRALPRICNVQLTTWGGVRRGYDAQCLVDAGYRRR
;
A
#
# COMPACT_ATOMS: atom_id res chain seq x y z
N MET A 1 -2.30 74.02 -12.35
CA MET A 1 -2.58 73.23 -13.57
C MET A 1 -1.55 72.11 -13.68
N PHE A 2 -1.86 70.90 -13.20
CA PHE A 2 -1.26 69.65 -13.71
C PHE A 2 -2.25 68.52 -13.42
N ARG A 3 -2.96 68.13 -14.48
CA ARG A 3 -3.84 66.97 -14.55
C ARG A 3 -2.98 65.78 -14.95
N ILE A 4 -2.77 64.81 -14.06
CA ILE A 4 -2.19 63.50 -14.41
C ILE A 4 -2.94 62.47 -13.56
N LEU A 5 -4.07 61.98 -14.09
CA LEU A 5 -4.23 60.63 -14.65
C LEU A 5 -4.10 59.54 -13.56
N ILE A 6 -5.24 59.30 -12.89
CA ILE A 6 -5.49 58.10 -12.10
C ILE A 6 -5.50 56.92 -13.09
N LEU A 7 -4.40 56.16 -13.13
CA LEU A 7 -4.38 54.87 -13.82
C LEU A 7 -5.23 53.89 -13.02
N ALA A 8 -6.49 53.76 -13.43
CA ALA A 8 -7.37 52.68 -12.98
C ALA A 8 -6.82 51.36 -13.53
N LEU A 9 -5.97 50.69 -12.77
CA LEU A 9 -5.64 49.29 -13.00
C LEU A 9 -6.87 48.45 -12.65
N ALA A 10 -7.73 48.25 -13.65
CA ALA A 10 -8.75 47.20 -13.60
C ALA A 10 -8.01 45.86 -13.67
N MET A 11 -7.64 45.31 -12.51
CA MET A 11 -7.30 43.89 -12.41
C MET A 11 -8.58 43.10 -12.63
N VAL A 12 -8.82 42.72 -13.88
CA VAL A 12 -9.82 41.70 -14.20
C VAL A 12 -9.26 40.38 -13.70
N ALA A 13 -9.64 40.00 -12.48
CA ALA A 13 -9.44 38.65 -11.98
C ALA A 13 -10.35 37.72 -12.79
N VAL A 14 -9.82 37.17 -13.89
CA VAL A 14 -10.42 35.99 -14.52
C VAL A 14 -10.24 34.82 -13.57
N ALA A 15 -11.27 34.57 -12.76
CA ALA A 15 -11.42 33.31 -12.05
C ALA A 15 -11.64 32.21 -13.09
N PHE A 16 -10.59 31.48 -13.44
CA PHE A 16 -10.74 30.22 -14.14
C PHE A 16 -11.39 29.22 -13.17
N PRO A 17 -12.60 28.72 -13.42
CA PRO A 17 -13.07 27.56 -12.68
C PRO A 17 -12.15 26.40 -13.06
N ALA A 18 -11.30 25.97 -12.12
CA ALA A 18 -10.70 24.66 -12.19
C ALA A 18 -11.81 23.63 -11.96
N THR A 19 -12.53 23.26 -13.02
CA THR A 19 -13.31 22.03 -13.01
C THR A 19 -12.29 20.90 -13.00
N ALA A 20 -11.87 20.48 -11.81
CA ALA A 20 -11.22 19.18 -11.65
C ALA A 20 -12.26 18.12 -12.02
N ASP A 21 -12.09 17.59 -13.23
CA ASP A 21 -12.85 16.50 -13.82
C ASP A 21 -13.01 15.36 -12.81
N GLN A 22 -14.27 15.10 -12.49
CA GLN A 22 -14.72 14.04 -11.61
C GLN A 22 -14.67 12.72 -12.36
N GLY A 23 -13.54 12.03 -12.27
CA GLY A 23 -13.29 10.85 -13.10
C GLY A 23 -12.50 9.73 -12.43
N ARG A 24 -12.76 9.40 -11.16
CA ARG A 24 -12.39 8.07 -10.64
C ARG A 24 -13.62 7.33 -10.13
N ASN A 25 -14.33 6.77 -11.10
CA ASN A 25 -15.23 5.64 -10.91
C ASN A 25 -14.41 4.44 -10.42
N GLY A 26 -14.07 4.43 -9.13
CA GLY A 26 -13.55 3.26 -8.45
C GLY A 26 -14.71 2.30 -8.24
N LYS A 27 -15.06 1.53 -9.28
CA LYS A 27 -16.02 0.43 -9.17
C LYS A 27 -15.62 -0.41 -7.97
N SER A 28 -16.55 -0.57 -7.03
CA SER A 28 -16.42 -1.47 -5.89
C SER A 28 -16.00 -2.85 -6.41
N TRP A 29 -15.13 -3.58 -5.69
CA TRP A 29 -14.76 -4.94 -6.08
C TRP A 29 -15.99 -5.81 -6.37
N ARG A 30 -17.13 -5.55 -5.72
CA ARG A 30 -18.40 -6.22 -5.99
C ARG A 30 -18.95 -5.95 -7.40
N GLU A 31 -18.76 -4.75 -7.92
CA GLU A 31 -19.27 -4.32 -9.22
C GLU A 31 -18.41 -4.86 -10.38
N LEU A 32 -17.09 -4.99 -10.18
CA LEU A 32 -16.20 -5.65 -11.13
C LEU A 32 -16.48 -7.16 -11.25
N VAL A 33 -16.89 -7.81 -10.16
CA VAL A 33 -17.19 -9.26 -10.13
C VAL A 33 -18.53 -9.57 -10.82
N THR A 34 -19.45 -8.61 -10.86
CA THR A 34 -20.79 -8.82 -11.45
C THR A 34 -20.77 -8.66 -12.98
N GLU A 35 -19.89 -7.81 -13.54
CA GLU A 35 -19.71 -7.67 -14.99
C GLU A 35 -18.90 -8.81 -15.63
N GLN A 36 -18.00 -9.45 -14.87
CA GLN A 36 -17.24 -10.63 -15.31
C GLN A 36 -17.87 -11.95 -14.84
N GLY A 37 -19.18 -12.10 -15.10
CA GLY A 37 -19.79 -13.38 -15.48
C GLY A 37 -19.45 -14.61 -14.64
N TYR A 38 -19.56 -14.55 -13.30
CA TYR A 38 -19.57 -15.76 -12.47
C TYR A 38 -21.02 -16.15 -12.09
N LEU A 39 -21.82 -16.48 -13.10
CA LEU A 39 -23.04 -17.26 -12.89
C LEU A 39 -22.70 -18.74 -13.08
N PRO A 40 -22.92 -19.62 -12.09
CA PRO A 40 -22.74 -21.05 -12.28
C PRO A 40 -23.94 -21.60 -13.06
N GLY A 41 -23.82 -21.60 -14.39
CA GLY A 41 -24.80 -22.20 -15.30
C GLY A 41 -24.43 -23.65 -15.61
N HIS A 42 -25.34 -24.57 -15.27
CA HIS A 42 -25.25 -25.98 -15.62
C HIS A 42 -25.28 -26.18 -17.16
N GLY A 43 -24.30 -26.94 -17.67
CA GLY A 43 -24.57 -27.91 -18.74
C GLY A 43 -24.06 -27.63 -20.16
N ARG A 44 -23.32 -28.64 -20.64
CA ARG A 44 -23.08 -29.09 -22.03
C ARG A 44 -22.06 -28.33 -22.89
N GLY A 45 -20.89 -28.96 -22.96
CA GLY A 45 -20.23 -29.31 -24.23
C GLY A 45 -19.51 -28.18 -24.95
N ARG A 46 -18.18 -28.11 -24.79
CA ARG A 46 -17.25 -27.51 -25.75
C ARG A 46 -15.86 -28.10 -25.53
N THR A 47 -15.37 -28.82 -26.52
CA THR A 47 -13.96 -29.17 -26.73
C THR A 47 -13.14 -27.89 -26.86
N GLY A 48 -12.74 -27.31 -25.74
CA GLY A 48 -11.68 -26.30 -25.68
C GLY A 48 -10.37 -26.96 -25.26
N PRO A 49 -9.20 -26.37 -25.59
CA PRO A 49 -7.95 -26.80 -24.96
C PRO A 49 -8.12 -26.73 -23.44
N PRO A 50 -7.53 -27.66 -22.66
CA PRO A 50 -7.62 -27.60 -21.21
C PRO A 50 -7.17 -26.21 -20.79
N ARG A 51 -8.11 -25.41 -20.25
CA ARG A 51 -7.77 -24.15 -19.62
C ARG A 51 -6.93 -24.55 -18.42
N VAL A 52 -5.60 -24.49 -18.58
CA VAL A 52 -4.68 -24.55 -17.46
C VAL A 52 -5.16 -23.44 -16.54
N ALA A 53 -5.75 -23.83 -15.42
CA ALA A 53 -6.15 -22.86 -14.41
C ALA A 53 -4.93 -21.98 -14.13
N PRO A 54 -5.05 -20.65 -14.09
CA PRO A 54 -3.95 -19.83 -13.59
C PRO A 54 -3.52 -20.45 -12.25
N PRO A 55 -2.21 -20.54 -11.98
CA PRO A 55 -1.75 -21.13 -10.72
C PRO A 55 -2.49 -20.41 -9.59
N VAL A 56 -3.23 -21.17 -8.80
CA VAL A 56 -3.87 -20.64 -7.61
C VAL A 56 -2.71 -20.18 -6.72
N VAL A 57 -2.50 -18.86 -6.63
CA VAL A 57 -1.58 -18.29 -5.65
C VAL A 57 -2.27 -18.51 -4.31
N VAL A 58 -2.01 -19.67 -3.70
CA VAL A 58 -2.44 -19.96 -2.33
C VAL A 58 -1.66 -18.98 -1.47
N ALA A 59 -2.30 -17.88 -1.07
CA ALA A 59 -1.74 -17.00 -0.07
C ALA A 59 -1.40 -17.88 1.16
N PRO A 60 -0.16 -17.81 1.69
CA PRO A 60 0.21 -18.62 2.84
C PRO A 60 -0.77 -18.33 3.99
N SER A 61 -1.47 -19.38 4.42
CA SER A 61 -2.38 -19.30 5.55
C SER A 61 -1.53 -19.28 6.83
N PHE A 62 -1.14 -18.08 7.25
CA PHE A 62 -0.39 -17.89 8.49
C PHE A 62 -1.31 -18.18 9.68
N GLY A 63 -1.06 -19.31 10.33
CA GLY A 63 -1.90 -19.93 11.33
C GLY A 63 -2.44 -18.99 12.42
N ASN A 64 -3.71 -19.23 12.74
CA ASN A 64 -4.56 -18.56 13.73
C ASN A 64 -3.85 -18.35 15.08
N SER A 65 -3.19 -17.21 15.24
CA SER A 65 -2.65 -16.78 16.53
C SER A 65 -2.61 -15.28 16.54
N ARG A 66 -3.77 -14.66 16.83
CA ARG A 66 -3.99 -13.20 16.82
C ARG A 66 -2.92 -12.42 17.61
N THR A 67 -2.28 -13.06 18.60
CA THR A 67 -1.17 -12.54 19.40
C THR A 67 0.21 -12.64 18.73
N ARG A 68 0.46 -13.63 17.86
CA ARG A 68 1.74 -13.76 17.12
C ARG A 68 1.83 -12.82 15.93
N GLN A 69 0.69 -12.26 15.51
CA GLN A 69 0.59 -11.31 14.42
C GLN A 69 0.61 -9.85 14.91
N SER A 70 0.74 -9.60 16.22
CA SER A 70 0.79 -8.22 16.74
C SER A 70 2.23 -7.75 16.94
N LEU A 71 2.60 -6.67 16.27
CA LEU A 71 3.90 -6.04 16.36
C LEU A 71 3.83 -4.79 17.25
N PRO A 72 4.79 -4.60 18.16
CA PRO A 72 4.79 -3.44 19.04
C PRO A 72 4.99 -2.14 18.25
N ALA A 73 4.08 -1.17 18.43
CA ALA A 73 4.16 0.12 17.75
C ALA A 73 5.44 0.90 18.05
N THR A 74 6.13 0.61 19.15
CA THR A 74 7.39 1.29 19.52
C THR A 74 8.59 0.91 18.66
N CYS A 75 8.52 -0.21 17.93
CA CYS A 75 9.65 -0.70 17.13
C CYS A 75 9.58 -0.28 15.68
N ILE A 76 8.56 0.49 15.30
CA ILE A 76 8.43 1.01 13.96
C ILE A 76 9.11 2.38 13.87
N ASP A 77 9.84 2.58 12.79
CA ASP A 77 10.61 3.81 12.57
C ASP A 77 10.55 4.22 11.10
N ASP A 78 10.66 5.52 10.87
CA ASP A 78 10.76 6.11 9.54
C ASP A 78 12.23 6.42 9.26
N ILE A 79 12.79 5.68 8.30
CA ILE A 79 14.21 5.77 7.96
C ILE A 79 14.37 6.46 6.62
N GLU A 80 15.16 7.52 6.61
CA GLU A 80 15.60 8.15 5.38
C GLU A 80 16.69 7.31 4.70
N THR A 81 16.43 6.91 3.46
CA THR A 81 17.37 6.20 2.59
C THR A 81 17.64 7.03 1.34
N ARG A 82 18.60 6.61 0.52
CA ARG A 82 18.89 7.26 -0.77
C ARG A 82 17.66 7.29 -1.70
N ASP A 83 16.80 6.29 -1.61
CA ASP A 83 15.59 6.16 -2.44
C ASP A 83 14.35 6.76 -1.77
N GLY A 84 14.56 7.55 -0.71
CA GLY A 84 13.51 8.22 0.05
C GLY A 84 13.22 7.56 1.40
N TRP A 85 12.13 8.00 2.02
CA TRP A 85 11.69 7.53 3.34
C TRP A 85 11.09 6.13 3.27
N ARG A 86 11.49 5.28 4.21
CA ARG A 86 11.01 3.91 4.36
C ARG A 86 10.58 3.68 5.79
N ARG A 87 9.38 3.12 5.96
CA ARG A 87 8.87 2.75 7.28
C ARG A 87 9.17 1.28 7.55
N ILE A 88 9.95 1.00 8.57
CA ILE A 88 10.34 -0.36 8.91
C ILE A 88 10.11 -0.66 10.38
N TYR A 89 9.98 -1.95 10.71
CA TYR A 89 10.18 -2.43 12.07
C TYR A 89 11.65 -2.82 12.26
N ASP A 90 12.32 -2.19 13.22
CA ASP A 90 13.71 -2.49 13.55
C ASP A 90 13.82 -3.92 14.11
N ARG A 91 14.76 -4.71 13.57
CA ARG A 91 14.90 -6.11 13.94
C ARG A 91 15.32 -6.30 15.39
N ASP A 92 16.21 -5.44 15.88
CA ASP A 92 16.79 -5.59 17.21
C ASP A 92 15.76 -5.15 18.24
N CYS A 93 15.05 -4.03 18.01
CA CYS A 93 13.91 -3.65 18.84
C CYS A 93 12.84 -4.74 18.92
N LEU A 94 12.48 -5.36 17.78
CA LEU A 94 11.50 -6.44 17.77
C LEU A 94 11.94 -7.63 18.65
N ALA A 95 13.21 -8.00 18.57
CA ALA A 95 13.78 -9.07 19.39
C ALA A 95 13.76 -8.72 20.89
N ASP A 96 14.14 -7.49 21.23
CA ASP A 96 14.14 -6.98 22.61
C ASP A 96 12.73 -6.95 23.22
N TRP A 97 11.71 -6.67 22.40
CA TRP A 97 10.30 -6.72 22.79
C TRP A 97 9.68 -8.13 22.78
N GLY A 98 10.50 -9.17 22.60
CA GLY A 98 10.06 -10.56 22.62
C GLY A 98 9.30 -11.00 21.36
N THR A 99 9.42 -10.27 20.25
CA THR A 99 8.87 -10.69 18.97
C THR A 99 9.80 -11.72 18.35
N ASP A 100 9.26 -12.90 17.99
CA ASP A 100 10.03 -13.90 17.27
C ASP A 100 10.27 -13.48 15.81
N THR A 101 11.43 -12.85 15.58
CA THR A 101 11.85 -12.40 14.24
C THR A 101 12.01 -13.56 13.25
N ARG A 102 12.18 -14.80 13.71
CA ARG A 102 12.25 -15.98 12.82
C ARG A 102 10.88 -16.42 12.30
N ALA A 103 9.82 -16.07 13.01
CA ALA A 103 8.43 -16.31 12.59
C ALA A 103 7.94 -15.26 11.58
N LEU A 104 8.66 -14.14 11.40
CA LEU A 104 8.31 -13.12 10.44
C LEU A 104 8.63 -13.56 9.00
N PRO A 105 7.80 -13.17 8.00
CA PRO A 105 8.04 -13.52 6.62
C PRO A 105 9.39 -12.97 6.14
N ARG A 106 10.25 -13.86 5.65
CA ARG A 106 11.58 -13.48 5.14
C ARG A 106 11.50 -12.52 3.96
N ILE A 107 10.42 -12.59 3.19
CA ILE A 107 10.17 -11.69 2.06
C ILE A 107 10.05 -10.22 2.48
N CYS A 108 9.64 -9.96 3.72
CA CYS A 108 9.53 -8.61 4.25
C CYS A 108 10.85 -8.11 4.87
N ASN A 109 11.89 -8.95 4.97
CA ASN A 109 13.18 -8.55 5.53
C ASN A 109 13.87 -7.56 4.58
N VAL A 110 14.28 -6.43 5.13
CA VAL A 110 14.96 -5.38 4.39
C VAL A 110 16.25 -4.98 5.09
N GLN A 111 17.25 -4.66 4.28
CA GLN A 111 18.49 -4.06 4.71
C GLN A 111 18.60 -2.69 4.04
N LEU A 112 18.50 -1.63 4.84
CA LEU A 112 18.51 -0.25 4.37
C LEU A 112 19.87 0.37 4.64
N THR A 113 20.47 0.99 3.62
CA THR A 113 21.68 1.80 3.78
C THR A 113 21.26 3.24 4.05
N THR A 114 21.65 3.75 5.20
CA THR A 114 21.36 5.11 5.69
C THR A 114 22.66 5.89 5.85
N TRP A 115 22.56 7.19 6.08
CA TRP A 115 23.71 8.04 6.40
C TRP A 115 24.46 7.60 7.66
N GLY A 116 23.76 7.02 8.63
CA GLY A 116 24.31 6.49 9.88
C GLY A 116 24.76 5.03 9.80
N GLY A 117 24.75 4.42 8.61
CA GLY A 117 25.12 3.03 8.39
C GLY A 117 23.97 2.13 7.96
N VAL A 118 24.19 0.83 8.05
CA VAL A 118 23.24 -0.19 7.59
C VAL A 118 22.25 -0.54 8.70
N ARG A 119 20.95 -0.44 8.41
CA ARG A 119 19.86 -0.84 9.30
C ARG A 119 19.17 -2.08 8.75
N ARG A 120 18.79 -3.00 9.65
CA ARG A 120 18.11 -4.25 9.31
C ARG A 120 16.76 -4.30 9.99
N GLY A 121 15.76 -4.75 9.26
CA GLY A 121 14.41 -4.79 9.79
C GLY A 121 13.45 -5.44 8.83
N TYR A 122 12.18 -5.11 9.01
CA TYR A 122 11.10 -5.61 8.19
C TYR A 122 10.28 -4.46 7.65
N ASP A 123 9.98 -4.46 6.35
CA ASP A 123 9.14 -3.45 5.74
C ASP A 123 7.75 -3.46 6.38
N ALA A 124 7.30 -2.30 6.84
CA ALA A 124 6.07 -2.20 7.60
C ALA A 124 4.82 -2.47 6.73
N GLN A 125 4.84 -2.05 5.46
CA GLN A 125 3.71 -2.30 4.54
C GLN A 125 3.65 -3.79 4.19
N CYS A 126 4.77 -4.41 3.86
CA CYS A 126 4.84 -5.85 3.58
C CYS A 126 4.31 -6.69 4.74
N LEU A 127 4.63 -6.32 5.98
CA LEU A 127 4.11 -7.02 7.16
C LEU A 127 2.60 -6.87 7.31
N VAL A 128 2.06 -5.68 7.04
CA VAL A 128 0.60 -5.44 7.05
C VAL A 128 -0.08 -6.28 5.96
N ASP A 129 0.48 -6.31 4.76
CA ASP A 129 -0.03 -7.13 3.64
C ASP A 129 0.03 -8.63 3.95
N ALA A 130 1.04 -9.06 4.72
CA ALA A 130 1.16 -10.43 5.24
C ALA A 130 0.22 -10.72 6.43
N GLY A 131 -0.58 -9.76 6.88
CA GLY A 131 -1.59 -9.93 7.93
C GLY A 131 -1.13 -9.59 9.35
N TYR A 132 0.06 -9.01 9.52
CA TYR A 132 0.51 -8.50 10.80
C TYR A 132 -0.17 -7.18 11.13
N ARG A 133 -0.38 -6.93 12.41
CA ARG A 133 -1.07 -5.74 12.92
C ARG A 133 -0.18 -5.02 13.92
N ARG A 134 -0.26 -3.71 13.94
CA ARG A 134 0.33 -2.89 14.99
C ARG A 134 -0.54 -3.01 16.27
N ARG A 135 0.11 -3.14 17.43
CA ARG A 135 -0.53 -3.01 18.76
C ARG A 135 0.07 -1.86 19.56
#